data_AF-A0A0R1QU90-F1
#
_entry.id   AF-A0A0R1QU90-F1
#
_cell.length_a   1.000
_cell.length_b   1.000
_cell.length_c   1.000
_cell.angle_alpha   90.00
_cell.angle_beta   90.00
_cell.angle_gamma   90.00
#
_symmetry.space_group_name_H-M   'P 1'
#
loop_
_entity.id
_entity.type
_entity.pdbx_description
1 polymer ?
#
loop_
_entity_poly.entity_id
_entity_poly.type
_entity_poly.pdbx_seq_one_letter_code
_entity_poly.pdbx_strand_id
1 'polypeptide(L)'
;MKKHRKQGFTLIEVLAALGIIIVLTLTLFVTIRAQLQKANDENLKSVAAAMNMQIAVAYEQVGRNDSNFSNIASLQSSGIITAEQADQAAKLDYNAGAKPPEFTVK
;
A
#
# COMPACT_ATOMS: atom_id res chain seq x y z
N MET A 1 -2.65 -29.97 55.57
CA MET A 1 -2.85 -28.92 54.55
C MET A 1 -1.52 -28.25 54.24
N LYS A 2 -0.93 -28.45 53.05
CA LYS A 2 0.33 -27.79 52.66
C LYS A 2 0.03 -26.34 52.25
N LYS A 3 0.57 -25.38 52.99
CA LYS A 3 0.36 -23.94 52.77
C LYS A 3 1.28 -23.49 51.63
N HIS A 4 0.75 -23.30 50.42
CA HIS A 4 1.50 -22.70 49.32
C HIS A 4 1.87 -21.26 49.69
N ARG A 5 3.16 -21.00 49.96
CA ARG A 5 3.66 -19.63 50.12
C ARG A 5 3.55 -18.97 48.74
N LYS A 6 2.73 -17.93 48.62
CA LYS A 6 2.70 -17.11 47.41
C LYS A 6 4.09 -16.48 47.27
N GLN A 7 4.86 -16.93 46.29
CA GLN A 7 6.11 -16.27 45.90
C GLN A 7 5.70 -14.97 45.18
N GLY A 8 5.97 -13.84 45.82
CA GLY A 8 5.79 -12.52 45.21
C GLY A 8 7.04 -12.15 44.41
N PHE A 9 6.86 -11.36 43.36
CA PHE A 9 7.97 -10.81 42.59
C PHE A 9 8.64 -9.68 43.38
N THR A 10 9.96 -9.59 43.28
CA THR A 10 10.71 -8.47 43.85
C THR A 10 10.55 -7.23 42.99
N LEU A 11 10.66 -6.04 43.59
CA LEU A 11 10.46 -4.76 42.88
C LEU A 11 11.44 -4.59 41.73
N ILE A 12 12.67 -5.10 41.86
CA ILE A 12 13.69 -5.04 40.81
C ILE A 12 13.37 -5.96 39.63
N GLU A 13 12.84 -7.17 39.87
CA GLU A 13 12.39 -8.06 38.78
C GLU A 13 11.23 -7.44 38.00
N VAL A 14 10.31 -6.78 38.68
CA VAL A 14 9.18 -6.08 38.03
C VAL A 14 9.67 -4.93 37.17
N LEU A 15 10.63 -4.12 37.66
CA LEU A 15 11.21 -3.03 36.87
C LEU A 15 11.98 -3.54 35.66
N ALA A 16 12.75 -4.62 35.81
CA ALA A 16 13.45 -5.25 34.70
C ALA A 16 12.48 -5.80 33.65
N ALA A 17 11.42 -6.50 34.08
CA ALA A 17 10.39 -7.02 33.19
C ALA A 17 9.64 -5.90 32.44
N LEU A 18 9.30 -4.80 33.12
CA LEU A 18 8.68 -3.63 32.49
C LEU A 18 9.59 -3.00 31.44
N GLY A 19 10.88 -2.85 31.73
CA GLY A 19 11.86 -2.35 30.76
C GLY A 19 11.90 -3.22 29.49
N ILE A 20 11.93 -4.54 29.65
CA ILE A 20 11.92 -5.49 28.54
C ILE A 20 10.62 -5.37 27.73
N ILE A 21 9.46 -5.32 28.38
CA ILE A 21 8.15 -5.18 27.71
C ILE A 21 8.10 -3.90 26.88
N ILE A 22 8.58 -2.78 27.41
CA ILE A 22 8.62 -1.51 26.68
C ILE A 22 9.48 -1.63 25.42
N VAL A 23 10.69 -2.20 25.52
CA VAL A 23 11.57 -2.39 24.35
C VAL A 23 10.93 -3.32 23.31
N LEU A 24 10.33 -4.43 23.75
CA LEU A 24 9.69 -5.39 22.86
C LEU A 24 8.48 -4.78 22.13
N THR A 25 7.64 -4.01 22.85
CA THR A 25 6.46 -3.35 22.26
C THR A 25 6.85 -2.25 21.28
N LEU A 26 7.90 -1.48 21.56
CA LEU A 26 8.43 -0.48 20.61
C LEU A 26 8.95 -1.14 19.33
N THR A 27 9.71 -2.23 19.46
CA THR A 27 10.22 -3.00 18.32
C THR A 27 9.08 -3.56 17.48
N LEU A 28 8.07 -4.13 18.12
CA LEU A 28 6.88 -4.65 17.45
C LEU A 28 6.14 -3.54 16.69
N PHE A 29 5.95 -2.38 17.32
CA PHE A 29 5.26 -1.24 16.71
C PHE A 29 5.97 -0.74 15.44
N VAL A 30 7.30 -0.59 15.48
CA VAL A 30 8.10 -0.22 14.30
C VAL A 30 7.95 -1.25 13.19
N THR A 31 8.00 -2.54 13.54
CA THR A 31 7.86 -3.63 12.58
C THR A 31 6.49 -3.64 11.91
N ILE A 32 5.41 -3.46 12.68
CA ILE A 32 4.04 -3.39 12.16
C ILE A 32 3.90 -2.20 11.20
N ARG A 33 4.45 -1.03 11.53
CA ARG A 33 4.42 0.13 10.64
C ARG A 33 5.15 -0.13 9.32
N ALA A 34 6.33 -0.73 9.37
CA ALA A 34 7.08 -1.07 8.17
C ALA A 34 6.32 -2.09 7.29
N GLN A 35 5.69 -3.09 7.91
CA GLN A 35 4.87 -4.06 7.19
C GLN A 35 3.65 -3.42 6.54
N LEU A 36 2.95 -2.52 7.25
CA LEU A 36 1.79 -1.80 6.72
C LEU A 36 2.16 -0.88 5.55
N GLN A 37 3.27 -0.16 5.66
CA GLN A 37 3.78 0.68 4.56
C GLN A 37 4.09 -0.18 3.34
N LYS A 38 4.87 -1.25 3.52
CA LYS A 38 5.19 -2.18 2.43
C LYS A 38 3.94 -2.79 1.80
N ALA A 39 2.96 -3.21 2.60
CA ALA A 39 1.71 -3.76 2.08
C ALA A 39 0.92 -2.73 1.27
N ASN A 40 0.90 -1.46 1.71
CA ASN A 40 0.26 -0.38 0.97
C ASN A 40 0.99 -0.09 -0.36
N ASP A 41 2.31 -0.09 -0.37
CA ASP A 41 3.11 0.15 -1.58
C ASP A 41 2.94 -0.98 -2.61
N GLU A 42 2.97 -2.24 -2.16
CA GLU A 42 2.71 -3.41 -3.01
C GLU A 42 1.28 -3.39 -3.55
N ASN A 43 0.30 -2.97 -2.73
CA ASN A 43 -1.07 -2.82 -3.18
C ASN A 43 -1.19 -1.72 -4.26
N LEU A 44 -0.57 -0.56 -4.06
CA LEU A 44 -0.54 0.51 -5.06
C LEU A 44 0.13 0.05 -6.35
N LYS A 45 1.23 -0.70 -6.26
CA LYS A 45 1.93 -1.27 -7.41
C LYS A 45 1.06 -2.28 -8.17
N SER A 46 0.32 -3.13 -7.45
CA SER A 46 -0.60 -4.09 -8.05
C SER A 46 -1.75 -3.39 -8.78
N VAL A 47 -2.33 -2.36 -8.16
CA VAL A 47 -3.36 -1.51 -8.78
C VAL A 47 -2.82 -0.81 -10.03
N ALA A 48 -1.63 -0.21 -9.96
CA ALA A 48 -0.96 0.41 -11.10
C ALA A 48 -0.76 -0.60 -12.24
N ALA A 49 -0.27 -1.81 -11.96
CA ALA A 49 -0.08 -2.86 -12.94
C ALA A 49 -1.40 -3.28 -13.61
N ALA A 50 -2.47 -3.44 -12.83
CA ALA A 50 -3.79 -3.77 -13.35
C ALA A 50 -4.34 -2.69 -14.28
N MET A 51 -4.16 -1.42 -13.94
CA MET A 51 -4.55 -0.30 -14.80
C MET A 51 -3.66 -0.20 -16.05
N ASN A 52 -2.36 -0.44 -15.93
CA ASN A 52 -1.43 -0.44 -17.05
C ASN A 52 -1.76 -1.54 -18.07
N MET A 53 -2.17 -2.72 -17.60
CA MET A 53 -2.67 -3.78 -18.51
C MET A 53 -3.93 -3.34 -19.27
N GLN A 54 -4.88 -2.68 -18.59
CA GLN A 54 -6.07 -2.14 -19.25
C GLN A 54 -5.70 -1.07 -20.28
N ILE A 55 -4.77 -0.18 -19.94
CA ILE A 55 -4.26 0.86 -20.85
C ILE A 55 -3.55 0.21 -22.04
N ALA A 56 -2.70 -0.79 -21.84
CA ALA A 56 -2.00 -1.46 -22.94
C ALA A 56 -2.97 -2.10 -23.93
N VAL A 57 -3.96 -2.85 -23.44
CA VAL A 57 -5.02 -3.44 -24.28
C VAL A 57 -5.82 -2.36 -24.99
N ALA A 58 -6.14 -1.26 -24.30
CA ALA A 58 -6.85 -0.12 -24.84
C ALA A 58 -6.05 0.62 -25.93
N TYR A 59 -4.74 0.71 -25.77
CA TYR A 59 -3.83 1.45 -26.64
C TYR A 59 -3.65 0.76 -28.00
N GLU A 60 -3.73 -0.57 -28.02
CA GLU A 60 -3.66 -1.36 -29.25
C GLU A 60 -5.02 -1.47 -29.98
N GLN A 61 -6.11 -0.98 -29.41
CA GLN A 61 -7.44 -1.07 -30.04
C GLN A 61 -7.61 -0.07 -31.19
N VAL A 62 -8.12 -0.58 -32.32
CA VAL A 62 -8.48 0.23 -33.48
C VAL A 62 -9.61 1.20 -33.12
N GLY A 63 -9.44 2.48 -33.44
CA GLY A 63 -10.42 3.54 -33.17
C GLY A 63 -10.22 4.30 -31.85
N ARG A 64 -9.18 3.96 -31.08
CA ARG A 64 -8.71 4.76 -29.93
C ARG A 64 -7.63 5.75 -30.40
N ASN A 65 -7.72 6.99 -29.95
CA ASN A 65 -6.78 8.06 -30.28
C ASN A 65 -5.88 8.39 -29.09
N ASP A 66 -4.70 8.96 -29.34
CA ASP A 66 -3.78 9.40 -28.28
C ASP A 66 -4.42 10.37 -27.27
N SER A 67 -5.44 11.13 -27.70
CA SER A 67 -6.20 12.02 -26.81
C SER A 67 -6.91 11.28 -25.67
N ASN A 68 -7.33 10.03 -25.89
CA ASN A 68 -7.98 9.18 -24.88
C ASN A 68 -7.03 8.84 -23.72
N PHE A 69 -5.72 8.97 -23.93
CA PHE A 69 -4.66 8.64 -22.97
C PHE A 69 -3.86 9.87 -22.49
N SER A 70 -4.37 11.07 -22.76
CA SER A 70 -3.66 12.30 -22.44
C SER A 70 -3.58 12.59 -20.93
N ASN A 71 -4.58 12.14 -20.16
CA ASN A 71 -4.69 12.34 -18.73
C ASN A 71 -5.69 11.35 -18.11
N ILE A 72 -5.70 11.28 -16.78
CA ILE A 72 -6.55 10.34 -16.02
C ILE A 72 -8.05 10.57 -16.30
N ALA A 73 -8.50 11.83 -16.45
CA ALA A 73 -9.90 12.12 -16.75
C ALA A 73 -10.30 11.60 -18.13
N SER A 74 -9.42 11.72 -19.13
CA SER A 74 -9.61 11.16 -20.47
C SER A 74 -9.70 9.63 -20.44
N LEU A 75 -8.89 8.96 -19.60
CA LEU A 75 -8.97 7.49 -19.44
C LEU A 75 -10.32 7.06 -18.87
N GLN A 76 -10.82 7.79 -17.86
CA GLN A 76 -12.12 7.53 -17.24
C GLN A 76 -13.27 7.81 -18.21
N SER A 77 -13.27 8.97 -18.88
CA SER A 77 -14.33 9.34 -19.82
C SER A 77 -14.38 8.42 -21.05
N SER A 78 -13.24 7.83 -21.41
CA SER A 78 -13.12 6.85 -22.51
C SER A 78 -13.46 5.42 -22.09
N GLY A 79 -13.83 5.22 -20.82
CA GLY A 79 -14.17 3.92 -20.24
C GLY A 79 -12.98 2.94 -20.19
N ILE A 80 -11.75 3.44 -20.19
CA ILE A 80 -10.53 2.61 -20.08
C ILE A 80 -10.30 2.20 -18.62
N ILE A 81 -10.65 3.09 -17.69
CA ILE A 81 -10.62 2.86 -16.24
C ILE A 81 -11.96 3.26 -15.63
N THR A 82 -12.31 2.67 -14.48
CA THR A 82 -13.52 3.01 -13.72
C THR A 82 -13.33 4.27 -12.86
N ALA A 83 -14.41 4.80 -12.28
CA ALA A 83 -14.35 5.94 -11.36
C ALA A 83 -13.54 5.61 -10.10
N GLU A 84 -13.72 4.41 -9.56
CA GLU A 84 -12.98 3.94 -8.37
C GLU A 84 -11.49 3.78 -8.66
N GLN A 85 -11.14 3.36 -9.88
CA GLN A 85 -9.75 3.28 -10.32
C GLN A 85 -9.15 4.67 -10.53
N ALA A 86 -9.92 5.65 -11.01
CA ALA A 86 -9.47 7.04 -11.13
C ALA A 86 -9.14 7.65 -9.76
N ASP A 87 -9.94 7.36 -8.73
CA ASP A 87 -9.65 7.78 -7.35
C ASP A 87 -8.35 7.15 -6.80
N GLN A 88 -8.09 5.89 -7.15
CA GLN A 88 -6.83 5.23 -6.80
C GLN A 88 -5.65 5.75 -7.61
N ALA A 89 -5.87 6.11 -8.87
CA ALA A 89 -4.87 6.70 -9.76
C ALA A 89 -4.37 8.06 -9.26
N ALA A 90 -5.17 8.81 -8.49
CA ALA A 90 -4.72 10.07 -7.87
C ALA A 90 -3.52 9.90 -6.90
N LYS A 91 -3.29 8.68 -6.41
CA LYS A 91 -2.15 8.33 -5.54
C LYS A 91 -0.90 7.92 -6.32
N LEU A 92 -1.02 7.73 -7.63
CA LEU A 92 0.04 7.30 -8.54
C LEU A 92 0.48 8.48 -9.41
N ASP A 93 1.63 8.34 -10.05
CA ASP A 93 2.06 9.25 -11.10
C ASP A 93 1.67 8.66 -12.46
N TYR A 94 1.16 9.52 -13.35
CA TYR A 94 0.74 9.12 -14.68
C TYR A 94 1.69 9.68 -15.74
N ASN A 95 2.34 8.79 -16.50
CA ASN A 95 3.22 9.16 -17.58
C ASN A 95 2.49 9.05 -18.93
N ALA A 96 1.91 10.18 -19.37
CA ALA A 96 1.27 10.30 -20.68
C ALA A 96 2.26 10.24 -21.86
N GLY A 97 3.57 10.43 -21.61
CA GLY A 97 4.61 10.40 -22.63
C GLY A 97 5.15 9.00 -22.95
N ALA A 98 4.87 8.01 -22.08
CA ALA A 98 5.20 6.61 -22.34
C ALA A 98 4.29 6.03 -23.45
N LYS A 99 4.77 4.98 -24.12
CA LYS A 99 4.03 4.27 -25.17
C LYS A 99 4.04 2.75 -24.88
N PRO A 100 2.95 2.17 -24.37
CA PRO A 100 1.71 2.83 -23.94
C PRO A 100 1.93 3.70 -22.69
N PRO A 101 1.06 4.69 -22.44
CA PRO A 101 1.07 5.45 -21.21
C PRO A 101 0.92 4.54 -19.98
N GLU A 102 1.51 4.94 -18.87
CA GLU A 102 1.60 4.08 -17.68
C GLU A 102 1.44 4.85 -16.37
N PHE A 103 0.94 4.14 -15.36
CA PHE A 103 0.98 4.55 -13.97
C PHE A 103 2.22 3.99 -13.27
N THR A 104 2.85 4.83 -12.47
CA THR A 104 3.96 4.47 -11.58
C THR A 104 3.64 4.85 -10.14
N VAL A 105 4.22 4.14 -9.17
CA VAL A 105 4.16 4.55 -7.76
C VAL A 105 5.10 5.75 -7.56
N LYS A 106 4.69 6.69 -6.71
CA LYS A 106 5.47 7.88 -6.35
C LYS A 106 6.76 7.54 -5.60
#